data_AF-A0AA39WVB6-F1
#
_entry.id   AF-A0AA39WVB6-F1
#
_cell.length_a   1.000
_cell.length_b   1.000
_cell.length_c   1.000
_cell.angle_alpha   90.00
_cell.angle_beta   90.00
_cell.angle_gamma   90.00
#
_symmetry.space_group_name_H-M   'P 1'
#
loop_
_entity.id
_entity.type
_entity.pdbx_description
1 polymer ?
#
loop_
_entity_poly.entity_id
_entity_poly.type
_entity_poly.pdbx_seq_one_letter_code
_entity_poly.pdbx_strand_id
1 'polypeptide(L)'
;MAATLSPQVAWDLFPSSLRRISITDELLAELVQPRPLTPEPSRAPPVPEVAHTDESTHSLIDVDSPHISSVPSDFESQTIKTETQADRIEREIDQLQRQAAEKLKKDRAKAKGRRAGQSIRDNAANPVVLGNVVTIGALGAVLGLGAYKKYNAGQLNWKLAGAWAGVVGLFGVADYYVSKYLFEKFPTKK
;
A
#
# COMPACT_ATOMS: atom_id res chain seq x y z
N MET A 1 57.18 -30.86 -4.54
CA MET A 1 57.36 -30.28 -5.89
C MET A 1 56.00 -29.84 -6.37
N ALA A 2 55.65 -28.56 -6.17
CA ALA A 2 54.34 -27.99 -6.52
C ALA A 2 54.50 -27.11 -7.75
N ALA A 3 53.83 -27.48 -8.85
CA ALA A 3 53.89 -26.77 -10.12
C ALA A 3 53.05 -25.48 -10.03
N THR A 4 53.72 -24.34 -10.12
CA THR A 4 53.10 -23.02 -10.24
C THR A 4 52.61 -22.84 -11.67
N LEU A 5 51.29 -22.90 -11.90
CA LEU A 5 50.69 -22.54 -13.19
C LEU A 5 50.62 -21.00 -13.32
N SER A 6 51.25 -20.49 -14.39
CA SER A 6 51.28 -19.08 -14.75
C SER A 6 49.89 -18.57 -15.19
N PRO A 7 49.49 -17.34 -14.81
CA PRO A 7 48.14 -16.80 -15.05
C PRO A 7 47.79 -16.55 -16.53
N GLN A 8 48.74 -16.71 -17.46
CA GLN A 8 48.46 -16.53 -18.88
C GLN A 8 47.67 -17.68 -19.53
N VAL A 9 47.69 -18.90 -18.97
CA VAL A 9 47.10 -20.09 -19.63
C VAL A 9 45.58 -20.20 -19.43
N ALA A 10 45.00 -19.46 -18.49
CA ALA A 10 43.57 -19.53 -18.18
C ALA A 10 42.66 -18.82 -19.21
N TRP A 11 43.23 -17.94 -20.04
CA TRP A 11 42.47 -17.09 -20.98
C TRP A 11 42.12 -17.77 -22.31
N ASP A 12 42.70 -18.93 -22.61
CA ASP A 12 42.47 -19.64 -23.88
C ASP A 12 41.22 -20.53 -23.87
N LEU A 13 40.53 -20.63 -22.73
CA LEU A 13 39.29 -21.40 -22.61
C LEU A 13 38.02 -20.59 -22.91
N PHE A 14 38.13 -19.29 -23.19
CA PHE A 14 36.99 -18.43 -23.49
C PHE A 14 36.76 -18.24 -25.00
N PRO A 15 35.51 -18.43 -25.49
CA PRO A 15 35.18 -18.30 -26.90
C PRO A 15 35.44 -16.88 -27.42
N SER A 16 35.93 -16.78 -28.66
CA SER A 16 36.43 -15.57 -29.30
C SER A 16 35.41 -14.41 -29.43
N SER A 17 34.12 -14.68 -29.20
CA SER A 17 33.04 -13.69 -29.26
C SER A 17 32.99 -12.72 -28.08
N LEU A 18 33.70 -13.00 -26.97
CA LEU A 18 33.73 -12.13 -25.78
C LEU A 18 35.05 -11.36 -25.61
N ARG A 19 35.99 -11.46 -26.56
CA ARG A 19 37.29 -10.76 -26.53
C ARG A 19 37.23 -9.33 -27.12
N ARG A 20 36.14 -8.61 -26.91
CA ARG A 20 36.01 -7.21 -27.39
C ARG A 20 35.21 -6.34 -26.43
N ILE A 21 35.73 -6.19 -25.21
CA ILE A 21 35.43 -5.02 -24.38
C ILE A 21 36.78 -4.56 -23.82
N SER A 22 37.59 -3.94 -24.67
CA SER A 22 38.72 -3.14 -24.22
C SER A 22 38.13 -1.83 -23.69
N ILE A 23 38.13 -1.68 -22.37
CA ILE A 23 37.90 -0.39 -21.71
C ILE A 23 39.04 0.51 -22.18
N THR A 24 38.75 1.49 -23.03
CA THR A 24 39.74 2.48 -23.46
C THR A 24 40.11 3.36 -22.27
N ASP A 25 41.37 3.77 -22.20
CA ASP A 25 41.94 4.62 -21.12
C ASP A 25 41.17 5.94 -20.90
N GLU A 26 40.31 6.33 -21.83
CA GLU A 26 39.43 7.49 -21.75
C GLU A 26 38.39 7.39 -20.60
N LEU A 27 37.88 6.19 -20.30
CA LEU A 27 36.90 6.02 -19.21
C LEU A 27 37.55 6.07 -17.81
N LEU A 28 38.85 5.78 -17.73
CA LEU A 28 39.63 5.90 -16.49
C LEU A 28 39.96 7.37 -16.19
N ALA A 29 40.12 8.21 -17.21
CA ALA A 29 40.35 9.65 -17.06
C ALA A 29 39.10 10.40 -16.59
N GLU A 30 37.89 9.95 -16.95
CA GLU A 30 36.64 10.58 -16.53
C GLU A 30 36.30 10.32 -15.06
N LEU A 31 36.72 9.18 -14.49
CA LEU A 31 36.51 8.84 -13.08
C LEU A 31 37.48 9.54 -12.10
N VAL A 32 38.51 10.24 -12.59
CA VAL A 32 39.59 10.83 -11.77
C VAL A 32 39.49 12.36 -11.66
N GLN A 33 38.44 13.02 -12.16
CA GLN A 33 38.29 14.46 -11.92
C GLN A 33 37.83 14.75 -10.47
N PRO A 34 38.60 15.51 -9.66
CA PRO A 34 38.12 15.98 -8.37
C PRO A 34 37.04 17.05 -8.58
N ARG A 35 35.86 16.81 -8.00
CA ARG A 35 34.75 17.78 -7.96
C ARG A 35 35.24 19.08 -7.28
N PRO A 36 35.04 20.28 -7.87
CA PRO A 36 35.35 21.52 -7.18
C PRO A 36 34.42 21.68 -5.96
N LEU A 37 35.02 21.75 -4.77
CA LEU A 37 34.36 22.18 -3.54
C LEU A 37 34.28 23.71 -3.56
N THR A 38 33.07 24.27 -3.68
CA THR A 38 32.82 25.70 -3.43
C THR A 38 31.93 25.89 -2.19
N PRO A 39 32.08 27.03 -1.48
CA PRO A 39 31.84 27.12 -0.03
C PRO A 39 30.48 27.74 0.35
N GLU A 40 30.23 27.69 1.67
CA GLU A 40 29.19 28.33 2.51
C GLU A 40 27.91 27.54 2.86
N PRO A 41 27.66 27.26 4.16
CA PRO A 41 26.34 26.87 4.63
C PRO A 41 25.41 28.09 4.65
N SER A 42 24.36 28.05 3.82
CA SER A 42 23.28 29.03 3.86
C SER A 42 22.70 29.15 5.27
N ARG A 43 23.00 30.25 5.97
CA ARG A 43 22.39 30.57 7.28
C ARG A 43 20.88 30.74 7.09
N ALA A 44 20.08 30.18 7.99
CA ALA A 44 18.63 30.29 7.91
C ALA A 44 18.18 31.77 8.05
N PRO A 45 17.11 32.20 7.36
CA PRO A 45 16.57 33.55 7.52
C PRO A 45 16.06 33.77 8.96
N PRO A 46 16.18 34.99 9.51
CA PRO A 46 15.69 35.30 10.85
C PRO A 46 14.16 35.18 10.94
N VAL A 47 13.67 34.76 12.11
CA VAL A 47 12.24 34.61 12.41
C VAL A 47 11.59 36.00 12.56
N PRO A 48 10.40 36.26 11.98
CA PRO A 48 9.71 37.53 12.16
C PRO A 48 9.25 37.72 13.61
N GLU A 49 9.53 38.88 14.19
CA GLU A 49 9.06 39.28 15.52
C GLU A 49 7.60 39.77 15.45
N VAL A 50 6.79 39.40 16.44
CA VAL A 50 5.40 39.84 16.60
C VAL A 50 5.38 41.09 17.46
N ALA A 51 4.77 42.18 16.97
CA ALA A 51 4.62 43.42 17.74
C ALA A 51 3.66 43.19 18.93
N HIS A 52 4.14 43.44 20.15
CA HIS A 52 3.33 43.40 21.36
C HIS A 52 2.60 44.73 21.56
N THR A 53 1.30 44.75 21.29
CA THR A 53 0.40 45.84 21.68
C THR A 53 -0.44 45.39 22.87
N ASP A 54 0.07 45.59 24.08
CA ASP A 54 -0.60 45.29 25.35
C ASP A 54 -1.67 46.35 25.72
N GLU A 55 -2.70 46.54 24.87
CA GLU A 55 -3.71 47.60 25.09
C GLU A 55 -5.14 47.07 25.28
N SER A 56 -5.36 45.82 25.71
CA SER A 56 -6.73 45.33 25.94
C SER A 56 -6.86 44.39 27.12
N THR A 57 -6.74 44.94 28.32
CA THR A 57 -7.17 44.31 29.60
C THR A 57 -8.20 45.16 30.36
N HIS A 58 -8.82 46.16 29.71
CA HIS A 58 -9.71 47.11 30.37
C HIS A 58 -11.21 46.91 30.02
N SER A 59 -11.72 45.70 30.20
CA SER A 59 -13.18 45.48 30.30
C SER A 59 -13.51 44.32 31.24
N LEU A 60 -13.23 44.53 32.51
CA LEU A 60 -13.86 43.79 33.61
C LEU A 60 -15.35 44.20 33.65
N ILE A 61 -16.14 43.53 32.83
CA ILE A 61 -17.60 43.68 32.76
C ILE A 61 -18.19 43.18 34.08
N ASP A 62 -18.90 44.09 34.75
CA ASP A 62 -19.67 43.87 35.96
C ASP A 62 -20.65 42.69 35.79
N VAL A 63 -20.52 41.67 36.65
CA VAL A 63 -21.33 40.44 36.65
C VAL A 63 -22.47 40.60 37.65
N ASP A 64 -23.18 41.72 37.60
CA ASP A 64 -24.42 41.91 38.36
C ASP A 64 -25.63 41.59 37.48
N SER A 65 -25.94 40.30 37.43
CA SER A 65 -27.29 39.81 37.12
C SER A 65 -27.55 38.60 38.00
N PRO A 66 -28.49 38.66 38.95
CA PRO A 66 -28.82 37.53 39.82
C PRO A 66 -29.66 36.54 39.00
N HIS A 67 -29.03 35.86 38.04
CA HIS A 67 -29.64 34.74 37.35
C HIS A 67 -29.17 33.45 38.03
N ILE A 68 -29.76 33.15 39.19
CA ILE A 68 -29.65 31.82 39.77
C ILE A 68 -30.53 30.91 38.91
N SER A 69 -29.91 30.30 37.90
CA SER A 69 -30.50 29.17 37.18
C SER A 69 -30.53 28.00 38.16
N SER A 70 -31.62 27.84 38.90
CA SER A 70 -31.82 26.68 39.75
C SER A 70 -31.91 25.46 38.83
N VAL A 71 -30.90 24.59 38.91
CA VAL A 71 -30.89 23.32 38.20
C VAL A 71 -32.16 22.55 38.58
N PRO A 72 -33.01 22.14 37.62
CA PRO A 72 -34.24 21.42 37.92
C PRO A 72 -33.94 20.15 38.72
N SER A 73 -34.81 19.79 39.67
CA SER A 73 -34.65 18.62 40.55
C SER A 73 -34.44 17.30 39.79
N ASP A 74 -34.93 17.23 38.56
CA ASP A 74 -34.84 16.07 37.69
C ASP A 74 -33.55 16.03 36.84
N PHE A 75 -32.58 16.90 37.12
CA PHE A 75 -31.28 16.89 36.41
C PHE A 75 -30.45 15.64 36.71
N GLU A 76 -30.60 15.07 37.91
CA GLU A 76 -29.85 13.85 38.28
C GLU A 76 -30.34 12.61 37.55
N SER A 77 -31.64 12.52 37.28
CA SER A 77 -32.31 11.37 36.67
C SER A 77 -32.27 11.35 35.13
N GLN A 78 -31.79 12.41 34.49
CA GLN A 78 -31.67 12.48 33.03
C GLN A 78 -30.50 11.63 32.51
N THR A 79 -30.79 10.77 31.54
CA THR A 79 -29.83 9.85 30.90
C THR A 79 -28.73 10.59 30.11
N ILE A 80 -29.01 11.78 29.59
CA ILE A 80 -28.06 12.61 28.83
C ILE A 80 -28.19 14.05 29.30
N LYS A 81 -27.18 14.55 30.03
CA LYS A 81 -27.26 15.82 30.77
C LYS A 81 -26.82 17.05 29.96
N THR A 82 -26.18 16.82 28.81
CA THR A 82 -25.67 17.89 27.91
C THR A 82 -25.65 17.39 26.47
N GLU A 83 -25.84 18.29 25.50
CA GLU A 83 -25.78 17.97 24.07
C GLU A 83 -24.43 17.34 23.68
N THR A 84 -23.34 17.78 24.31
CA THR A 84 -21.99 17.20 24.16
C THR A 84 -21.87 15.76 24.67
N GLN A 85 -22.68 15.34 25.64
CA GLN A 85 -22.77 13.94 26.08
C GLN A 85 -23.59 13.09 25.09
N ALA A 86 -24.63 13.66 24.47
CA ALA A 86 -25.38 13.00 23.40
C ALA A 86 -24.45 12.68 22.23
N ASP A 87 -23.71 13.69 21.75
CA ASP A 87 -22.75 13.55 20.65
C ASP A 87 -21.67 12.52 20.94
N ARG A 88 -21.26 12.39 22.21
CA ARG A 88 -20.28 11.37 22.60
C ARG A 88 -20.86 9.97 22.47
N ILE A 89 -22.07 9.75 22.98
CA ILE A 89 -22.76 8.46 22.93
C ILE A 89 -23.05 8.07 21.46
N GLU A 90 -23.52 9.00 20.65
CA GLU A 90 -23.76 8.75 19.22
C GLU A 90 -22.49 8.33 18.49
N ARG A 91 -21.36 9.01 18.73
CA ARG A 91 -20.07 8.63 18.14
C ARG A 91 -19.59 7.26 18.61
N GLU A 92 -19.77 6.93 19.88
CA GLU A 92 -19.41 5.62 20.42
C GLU A 92 -20.28 4.51 19.83
N ILE A 93 -21.60 4.73 19.67
CA ILE A 93 -22.52 3.81 19.00
C ILE A 93 -22.13 3.62 17.53
N ASP A 94 -21.87 4.71 16.80
CA ASP A 94 -21.43 4.67 15.40
C ASP A 94 -20.14 3.86 15.23
N GLN A 95 -19.18 4.06 16.13
CA GLN A 95 -17.93 3.31 16.11
C GLN A 95 -18.16 1.82 16.41
N LEU A 96 -18.99 1.50 17.40
CA LEU A 96 -19.35 0.11 17.72
C LEU A 96 -20.07 -0.57 16.56
N GLN A 97 -20.99 0.13 15.89
CA GLN A 97 -21.69 -0.37 14.71
C GLN A 97 -20.72 -0.62 13.54
N ARG A 98 -19.80 0.32 13.27
CA ARG A 98 -18.76 0.14 12.24
C ARG A 98 -17.87 -1.04 12.55
N GLN A 99 -17.42 -1.19 13.80
CA GLN A 99 -16.59 -2.32 14.22
C GLN A 99 -17.35 -3.66 14.13
N ALA A 100 -18.63 -3.70 14.53
CA ALA A 100 -19.46 -4.90 14.40
C ALA A 100 -19.67 -5.27 12.92
N ALA A 101 -19.94 -4.28 12.06
CA ALA A 101 -20.06 -4.49 10.62
C ALA A 101 -18.76 -4.99 10.00
N GLU A 102 -17.61 -4.46 10.40
CA GLU A 102 -16.30 -4.95 9.96
C GLU A 102 -16.03 -6.39 10.41
N LYS A 103 -16.33 -6.72 11.67
CA LYS A 103 -16.18 -8.09 12.18
C LYS A 103 -17.04 -9.07 11.40
N LEU A 104 -18.31 -8.73 11.17
CA LEU A 104 -19.22 -9.53 10.34
C LEU A 104 -18.71 -9.70 8.91
N LYS A 105 -18.17 -8.63 8.28
CA LYS A 105 -17.56 -8.71 6.95
C LYS A 105 -16.34 -9.64 6.94
N LYS A 106 -15.45 -9.51 7.93
CA LYS A 106 -14.26 -10.35 8.10
C LYS A 106 -14.64 -11.82 8.30
N ASP A 107 -15.63 -12.11 9.14
CA ASP A 107 -16.07 -13.48 9.42
C ASP A 107 -16.77 -14.10 8.20
N ARG A 108 -17.61 -13.33 7.49
CA ARG A 108 -18.18 -13.76 6.20
C ARG A 108 -17.10 -14.05 5.17
N ALA A 109 -16.07 -13.21 5.07
CA ALA A 109 -14.94 -13.42 4.16
C ALA A 109 -14.16 -14.69 4.52
N LYS A 110 -13.87 -14.90 5.81
CA LYS A 110 -13.22 -16.14 6.30
C LYS A 110 -14.06 -17.38 6.00
N ALA A 111 -15.37 -17.33 6.25
CA ALA A 111 -16.27 -18.45 5.97
C ALA A 111 -16.33 -18.76 4.47
N LYS A 112 -16.40 -17.73 3.61
CA LYS A 112 -16.33 -17.89 2.15
C LYS A 112 -15.00 -18.47 1.70
N GLY A 113 -13.88 -18.00 2.25
CA GLY A 113 -12.55 -18.54 1.95
C GLY A 113 -12.41 -20.01 2.34
N ARG A 114 -12.94 -20.41 3.50
CA ARG A 114 -12.98 -21.82 3.93
C ARG A 114 -13.82 -22.68 2.98
N ARG A 115 -15.02 -22.22 2.60
CA ARG A 115 -15.88 -22.92 1.64
C ARG A 115 -15.21 -23.06 0.27
N ALA A 116 -14.61 -21.98 -0.25
CA ALA A 116 -13.88 -22.02 -1.51
C ALA A 116 -12.70 -22.99 -1.46
N GLY A 117 -11.92 -22.99 -0.38
CA GLY A 117 -10.83 -23.94 -0.17
C GLY A 117 -11.32 -25.39 -0.09
N GLN A 118 -12.47 -25.64 0.55
CA GLN A 118 -13.11 -26.95 0.57
C GLN A 118 -13.53 -27.38 -0.84
N SER A 119 -14.23 -26.52 -1.59
CA SER A 119 -14.66 -26.80 -2.96
C SER A 119 -13.50 -27.08 -3.92
N ILE A 120 -12.37 -26.38 -3.76
CA ILE A 120 -11.15 -26.66 -4.55
C ILE A 120 -10.59 -28.05 -4.24
N ARG A 121 -10.58 -28.45 -2.96
CA ARG A 121 -10.12 -29.78 -2.53
C ARG A 121 -11.05 -30.88 -3.03
N ASP A 122 -12.35 -30.68 -2.90
CA ASP A 122 -13.37 -31.64 -3.35
C ASP A 122 -13.35 -31.82 -4.88
N ASN A 123 -12.91 -30.80 -5.62
CA ASN A 123 -12.78 -30.82 -7.08
C ASN A 123 -11.32 -30.89 -7.57
N ALA A 124 -10.38 -31.30 -6.72
CA ALA A 124 -8.95 -31.33 -7.07
C ALA A 124 -8.62 -32.30 -8.22
N ALA A 125 -9.46 -33.30 -8.44
CA ALA A 125 -9.35 -34.24 -9.56
C ALA A 125 -9.89 -33.67 -10.89
N ASN A 126 -10.53 -32.50 -10.88
CA ASN A 126 -11.01 -31.85 -12.09
C ASN A 126 -9.89 -30.97 -12.70
N PRO A 127 -9.37 -31.32 -13.90
CA PRO A 127 -8.26 -30.59 -14.52
C PRO A 127 -8.60 -29.13 -14.82
N VAL A 128 -9.88 -28.79 -15.03
CA VAL A 128 -10.32 -27.41 -15.28
C VAL A 128 -10.21 -26.55 -14.02
N VAL A 129 -10.63 -27.09 -12.87
CA VAL A 129 -10.54 -26.37 -11.58
C VAL A 129 -9.08 -26.17 -11.18
N LEU A 130 -8.24 -27.20 -11.34
CA LEU A 130 -6.81 -27.11 -11.08
C LEU A 130 -6.14 -26.10 -12.03
N GLY A 131 -6.48 -26.13 -13.31
CA GLY A 131 -5.98 -25.18 -14.31
C GLY A 131 -6.31 -23.73 -13.97
N ASN A 132 -7.54 -23.46 -13.55
CA ASN A 132 -7.96 -22.11 -13.15
C ASN A 132 -7.22 -21.64 -11.89
N VAL A 133 -7.06 -22.51 -10.88
CA VAL A 133 -6.31 -22.18 -9.66
C VAL A 133 -4.85 -21.87 -9.96
N VAL A 134 -4.20 -22.68 -10.79
CA VAL A 134 -2.81 -22.45 -11.22
C VAL A 134 -2.70 -21.15 -12.01
N THR A 135 -3.62 -20.88 -12.93
CA THR A 135 -3.64 -19.66 -13.75
C THR A 135 -3.80 -18.41 -12.89
N ILE A 136 -4.77 -18.40 -11.98
CA ILE A 136 -5.00 -17.29 -11.03
C ILE A 136 -3.79 -17.12 -10.10
N GLY A 137 -3.22 -18.24 -9.61
CA GLY A 137 -2.03 -18.23 -8.76
C GLY A 137 -0.81 -17.64 -9.46
N ALA A 138 -0.56 -18.04 -10.70
CA ALA A 138 0.52 -17.51 -11.53
C ALA A 138 0.33 -16.01 -11.82
N LEU A 139 -0.89 -15.61 -12.19
CA LEU A 139 -1.22 -14.20 -12.41
C LEU A 139 -0.98 -13.37 -11.13
N GLY A 140 -1.44 -13.87 -9.98
CA GLY A 140 -1.22 -13.25 -8.67
C GLY A 140 0.25 -13.15 -8.30
N ALA A 141 1.05 -14.18 -8.57
CA ALA A 141 2.49 -14.19 -8.29
C ALA A 141 3.25 -13.17 -9.17
N VAL A 142 2.94 -13.11 -10.47
CA VAL A 142 3.54 -12.13 -11.40
C VAL A 142 3.20 -10.70 -10.97
N LEU A 143 1.93 -10.45 -10.63
CA LEU A 143 1.47 -9.14 -10.14
C LEU A 143 2.11 -8.78 -8.80
N GLY A 144 2.17 -9.72 -7.86
CA GLY A 144 2.70 -9.50 -6.53
C GLY A 144 4.21 -9.22 -6.54
N LEU A 145 5.00 -10.04 -7.24
CA LEU A 145 6.44 -9.82 -7.38
C LEU A 145 6.75 -8.55 -8.19
N GLY A 146 5.97 -8.28 -9.24
CA GLY A 146 6.10 -7.07 -10.04
C GLY A 146 5.81 -5.80 -9.24
N ALA A 147 4.73 -5.81 -8.46
CA ALA A 147 4.36 -4.71 -7.57
C ALA A 147 5.39 -4.52 -6.46
N TYR A 148 5.87 -5.59 -5.82
CA TYR A 148 6.89 -5.53 -4.77
C TYR A 148 8.22 -4.93 -5.28
N LYS A 149 8.69 -5.37 -6.45
CA LYS A 149 9.92 -4.82 -7.06
C LYS A 149 9.76 -3.33 -7.41
N LYS A 150 8.57 -2.94 -7.88
CA LYS A 150 8.25 -1.54 -8.22
C LYS A 150 8.02 -0.66 -7.00
N TYR A 151 7.52 -1.24 -5.91
CA TYR A 151 7.40 -0.59 -4.60
C TYR A 151 8.78 -0.24 -4.04
N ASN A 152 9.68 -1.22 -4.01
CA ASN A 152 11.06 -1.01 -3.54
C ASN A 152 11.84 0.00 -4.40
N ALA A 153 11.51 0.11 -5.69
CA ALA A 153 12.10 1.08 -6.59
C ALA A 153 11.48 2.49 -6.48
N GLY A 154 10.48 2.72 -5.62
CA GLY A 154 9.76 3.99 -5.50
C GLY A 154 8.94 4.38 -6.75
N GLN A 155 8.75 3.45 -7.69
CA GLN A 155 8.08 3.70 -8.98
C GLN A 155 6.60 3.27 -8.95
N LEU A 156 6.00 3.17 -7.77
CA LEU A 156 4.60 2.79 -7.63
C LEU A 156 3.71 3.96 -8.01
N ASN A 157 3.48 4.11 -9.31
CA ASN A 157 2.70 5.19 -9.88
C ASN A 157 1.26 4.72 -10.16
N TRP A 158 0.27 5.61 -9.96
CA TRP A 158 -1.11 5.39 -10.39
C TRP A 158 -1.23 5.03 -11.87
N LYS A 159 -0.33 5.52 -12.72
CA LYS A 159 -0.25 5.11 -14.14
C LYS A 159 0.10 3.62 -14.30
N LEU A 160 1.00 3.11 -13.47
CA LEU A 160 1.39 1.70 -13.49
C LEU A 160 0.28 0.81 -12.93
N ALA A 161 -0.37 1.25 -11.85
CA ALA A 161 -1.55 0.59 -11.31
C ALA A 161 -2.69 0.55 -12.34
N GLY A 162 -2.94 1.66 -13.04
CA GLY A 162 -3.92 1.75 -14.12
C GLY A 162 -3.60 0.84 -15.31
N ALA A 163 -2.32 0.76 -15.71
CA ALA A 163 -1.89 -0.14 -16.77
C ALA A 163 -2.12 -1.62 -16.40
N TRP A 164 -1.75 -2.03 -15.17
CA TRP A 164 -2.03 -3.38 -14.69
C TRP A 164 -3.52 -3.66 -14.52
N ALA A 165 -4.30 -2.68 -14.05
CA ALA A 165 -5.76 -2.79 -13.98
C ALA A 165 -6.36 -2.99 -15.38
N GLY A 166 -5.84 -2.32 -16.41
CA GLY A 166 -6.24 -2.52 -17.80
C GLY A 166 -5.93 -3.92 -18.31
N VAL A 167 -4.73 -4.44 -18.04
CA VAL A 167 -4.34 -5.81 -18.42
C VAL A 167 -5.23 -6.86 -17.74
N VAL A 168 -5.47 -6.72 -16.44
CA VAL A 168 -6.36 -7.63 -15.69
C VAL A 168 -7.81 -7.51 -16.19
N GLY A 169 -8.25 -6.30 -16.53
CA GLY A 169 -9.56 -6.06 -17.14
C GLY A 169 -9.74 -6.79 -18.47
N LEU A 170 -8.76 -6.68 -19.38
CA LEU A 170 -8.74 -7.42 -20.65
C LEU A 170 -8.73 -8.93 -20.44
N PHE A 171 -7.91 -9.42 -19.50
CA PHE A 171 -7.87 -10.84 -19.15
C PHE A 171 -9.24 -11.33 -18.65
N GLY A 172 -9.93 -10.57 -17.80
CA GLY A 172 -11.26 -10.92 -17.31
C GLY A 172 -12.33 -10.99 -18.42
N VAL A 173 -12.27 -10.08 -19.40
CA VAL A 173 -13.17 -10.15 -20.56
C VAL A 173 -12.88 -11.39 -21.39
N ALA A 174 -11.61 -11.68 -21.69
CA ALA A 174 -11.24 -12.89 -22.43
C ALA A 174 -11.66 -14.17 -21.69
N ASP A 175 -11.38 -14.25 -20.39
CA ASP A 175 -11.74 -15.39 -19.53
C ASP A 175 -13.27 -15.61 -19.49
N TYR A 176 -14.07 -14.54 -19.50
CA TYR A 176 -15.53 -14.66 -19.56
C TYR A 176 -16.02 -15.35 -20.84
N TYR A 177 -15.50 -14.96 -22.01
CA TYR A 177 -15.89 -15.58 -23.28
C TYR A 177 -15.38 -17.02 -23.39
N VAL A 178 -14.16 -17.27 -22.95
CA VAL A 178 -13.55 -18.61 -22.93
C VAL A 178 -14.31 -19.53 -21.97
N SER A 179 -14.61 -19.06 -20.76
CA SER A 179 -15.40 -19.80 -19.78
C SER A 179 -16.80 -20.11 -20.30
N LYS A 180 -17.49 -19.14 -20.90
CA LYS A 180 -18.81 -19.38 -21.50
C LYS A 180 -18.77 -20.53 -22.53
N TYR A 181 -17.76 -20.53 -23.40
CA TYR A 181 -17.54 -21.60 -24.39
C TYR A 181 -17.18 -22.96 -23.74
N LEU A 182 -16.34 -22.96 -22.70
CA LEU A 182 -15.91 -24.17 -21.99
C LEU A 182 -17.05 -24.79 -21.17
N PHE A 183 -17.88 -23.99 -20.49
CA PHE A 183 -19.04 -24.47 -19.74
C PHE A 183 -20.16 -24.99 -20.64
N GLU A 184 -20.29 -24.43 -21.85
CA GLU A 184 -21.21 -24.92 -22.87
C GLU A 184 -20.77 -26.30 -23.41
N LYS A 185 -19.45 -26.53 -23.50
CA LYS A 185 -18.86 -27.79 -23.99
C LYS A 185 -18.66 -28.85 -22.91
N PHE A 186 -18.48 -28.45 -21.65
CA PHE A 186 -18.28 -29.34 -20.50
C PHE A 186 -19.16 -28.87 -19.33
N PRO A 187 -20.42 -29.36 -19.24
CA PRO A 187 -21.32 -28.97 -18.17
C PRO A 187 -20.81 -29.47 -16.81
N THR A 188 -20.72 -28.58 -15.83
CA THR A 188 -20.38 -28.95 -14.46
C THR A 188 -21.59 -29.54 -13.74
N LYS A 189 -21.41 -30.67 -13.04
CA LYS A 189 -22.43 -31.19 -12.13
C LYS A 189 -22.61 -30.21 -10.95
N LYS A 190 -23.87 -29.91 -10.64
CA LYS A 190 -24.27 -29.05 -9.52
C LYS A 190 -23.88 -29.65 -8.18
#